data_AF-A0A1B9VFU1-F1
#
_entry.id   AF-A0A1B9VFU1-F1
#
_cell.length_a   1.000
_cell.length_b   1.000
_cell.length_c   1.000
_cell.angle_alpha   90.00
_cell.angle_beta   90.00
_cell.angle_gamma   90.00
#
_symmetry.space_group_name_H-M   'P 1'
#
loop_
_entity.id
_entity.type
_entity.pdbx_description
1 polymer ?
#
loop_
_entity_poly.entity_id
_entity_poly.type
_entity_poly.pdbx_seq_one_letter_code
_entity_poly.pdbx_strand_id
1 'polypeptide(L)'
;MQNMTHRETPGARAYSTQITHRTGPHIGRVEDYVRALRSIDMSSCERDMLRAHAKAPGREITGNQLANTIGHFGSRIGNRKYGKLAQKIALAAELPMCKSDVSDYLAAVFTLADGEQQNSEDWHWVMHDEVVEALKKARIV
;
A
#
# COMPACT_ATOMS: atom_id res chain seq x y z
N MET A 1 -32.70 -2.27 47.04
CA MET A 1 -31.52 -1.40 46.78
C MET A 1 -30.28 -2.27 46.82
N GLN A 2 -29.27 -1.92 46.00
CA GLN A 2 -27.98 -2.59 45.74
C GLN A 2 -28.06 -3.64 44.62
N ASN A 3 -27.81 -3.26 43.35
CA ASN A 3 -26.52 -2.95 42.67
C ASN A 3 -25.63 -4.19 42.53
N MET A 4 -24.90 -4.47 41.45
CA MET A 4 -24.77 -3.97 40.09
C MET A 4 -23.69 -4.91 39.53
N THR A 5 -24.03 -5.79 38.60
CA THR A 5 -23.10 -6.81 38.08
C THR A 5 -22.03 -6.11 37.25
N HIS A 6 -20.80 -6.05 37.75
CA HIS A 6 -19.64 -5.60 37.00
C HIS A 6 -19.39 -6.58 35.84
N ARG A 7 -19.61 -6.12 34.61
CA ARG A 7 -19.14 -6.79 33.41
C ARG A 7 -17.66 -6.48 33.25
N GLU A 8 -16.84 -7.53 33.26
CA GLU A 8 -15.42 -7.46 32.95
C GLU A 8 -15.20 -6.90 31.54
N THR A 9 -14.30 -5.94 31.43
CA THR A 9 -13.86 -5.34 30.17
C THR A 9 -12.85 -6.28 29.51
N PRO A 10 -13.01 -6.70 28.24
CA PRO A 10 -11.96 -7.44 27.55
C PRO A 10 -10.76 -6.52 27.34
N GLY A 11 -9.62 -6.93 27.89
CA GLY A 11 -8.38 -6.18 27.88
C GLY A 11 -7.93 -5.75 26.48
N ALA A 12 -7.45 -4.52 26.41
CA ALA A 12 -6.69 -4.00 25.29
C ALA A 12 -5.49 -4.94 25.03
N ARG A 13 -5.56 -5.70 23.93
CA ARG A 13 -4.45 -6.54 23.49
C ARG A 13 -3.42 -5.63 22.86
N ALA A 14 -2.37 -5.34 23.62
CA ALA A 14 -1.14 -4.76 23.10
C ALA A 14 -0.54 -5.74 22.09
N TYR A 15 -0.63 -5.41 20.79
CA TYR A 15 0.17 -6.05 19.76
C TYR A 15 1.41 -5.21 19.52
N SER A 16 2.38 -5.27 20.44
CA SER A 16 3.76 -4.93 20.10
C SER A 16 4.50 -6.23 19.82
N THR A 17 4.63 -6.58 18.53
CA THR A 17 5.54 -7.66 18.11
C THR A 17 6.07 -7.36 16.71
N GLN A 18 7.30 -6.84 16.69
CA GLN A 18 8.36 -7.05 15.69
C GLN A 18 8.00 -6.93 14.19
N ILE A 19 8.45 -5.82 13.58
CA ILE A 19 8.58 -5.65 12.12
C ILE A 19 9.55 -6.71 11.59
N THR A 20 9.01 -7.79 11.04
CA THR A 20 9.54 -8.57 9.90
C THR A 20 8.41 -9.49 9.42
N HIS A 21 8.24 -9.66 8.10
CA HIS A 21 7.62 -10.78 7.37
C HIS A 21 6.47 -10.41 6.41
N ARG A 22 6.64 -10.82 5.13
CA ARG A 22 5.60 -10.98 4.10
C ARG A 22 4.32 -11.55 4.71
N THR A 23 3.23 -10.78 4.68
CA THR A 23 1.90 -11.22 5.17
C THR A 23 1.04 -11.89 4.08
N GLY A 24 1.60 -12.22 2.91
CA GLY A 24 0.90 -12.98 1.87
C GLY A 24 1.75 -13.32 0.65
N PRO A 25 1.29 -14.25 -0.21
CA PRO A 25 2.02 -14.65 -1.43
C PRO A 25 2.13 -13.51 -2.47
N HIS A 26 1.29 -12.48 -2.34
CA HIS A 26 1.20 -11.33 -3.23
C HIS A 26 2.23 -10.23 -2.92
N ILE A 27 2.94 -10.32 -1.80
CA ILE A 27 4.05 -9.42 -1.44
C ILE A 27 5.33 -10.07 -1.93
N GLY A 28 6.15 -9.41 -2.74
CA GLY A 28 7.41 -9.93 -3.28
C GLY A 28 8.60 -9.80 -2.33
N ARG A 29 9.77 -10.29 -2.76
CA ARG A 29 11.05 -9.92 -2.13
C ARG A 29 11.54 -8.60 -2.72
N VAL A 30 12.47 -7.94 -2.03
CA VAL A 30 13.12 -6.71 -2.53
C VAL A 30 13.65 -6.90 -3.95
N GLU A 31 14.30 -8.03 -4.24
CA GLU A 31 14.90 -8.33 -5.54
C GLU A 31 13.86 -8.49 -6.66
N ASP A 32 12.66 -8.98 -6.33
CA ASP A 32 11.56 -9.10 -7.29
C ASP A 32 11.08 -7.71 -7.73
N TYR A 33 10.90 -6.82 -6.77
CA TYR A 33 10.54 -5.42 -7.06
C TYR A 33 11.68 -4.68 -7.78
N VAL A 34 12.95 -4.87 -7.40
CA VAL A 34 14.07 -4.23 -8.11
C VAL A 34 14.12 -4.66 -9.58
N ARG A 35 13.95 -5.96 -9.86
CA ARG A 35 13.85 -6.49 -11.23
C ARG A 35 12.69 -5.86 -11.98
N ALA A 36 11.50 -5.86 -11.37
CA ALA A 36 10.30 -5.28 -11.95
C ALA A 36 10.47 -3.79 -12.28
N LEU A 37 10.87 -2.98 -11.29
CA LEU A 37 11.05 -1.52 -11.41
C LEU A 37 12.07 -1.10 -12.47
N ARG A 38 13.08 -1.95 -12.76
CA ARG A 38 14.07 -1.71 -13.82
C ARG A 38 13.59 -2.14 -15.21
N SER A 39 12.62 -3.05 -15.27
CA SER A 39 12.13 -3.64 -16.52
C SER A 39 10.93 -2.89 -17.11
N ILE A 40 10.11 -2.28 -16.27
CA ILE A 40 8.92 -1.56 -16.72
C ILE A 40 9.27 -0.17 -17.20
N ASP A 41 8.65 0.25 -18.30
CA ASP A 41 8.55 1.69 -18.60
C ASP A 41 7.72 2.36 -17.51
N MET A 42 8.09 3.55 -17.06
CA MET A 42 7.38 4.25 -15.99
C MET A 42 7.34 5.73 -16.31
N SER A 43 6.13 6.26 -16.46
CA SER A 43 5.91 7.68 -16.67
C SER A 43 6.40 8.50 -15.47
N SER A 44 6.64 9.80 -15.69
CA SER A 44 6.97 10.74 -14.61
C SER A 44 5.91 10.73 -13.51
N CYS A 45 4.63 10.78 -13.87
CA CYS A 45 3.52 10.74 -12.91
C CYS A 45 3.52 9.47 -12.06
N GLU A 46 3.71 8.30 -12.66
CA GLU A 46 3.80 7.02 -11.91
C GLU A 46 4.99 7.02 -10.94
N ARG A 47 6.14 7.51 -11.40
CA ARG A 47 7.33 7.64 -10.57
C ARG A 47 7.11 8.59 -9.39
N ASP A 48 6.43 9.70 -9.62
CA ASP A 48 6.14 10.70 -8.60
C ASP A 48 5.14 10.17 -7.56
N MET A 49 4.16 9.34 -7.95
CA MET A 49 3.27 8.67 -6.99
C MET A 49 4.03 7.71 -6.07
N LEU A 50 4.97 6.90 -6.60
CA LEU A 50 5.82 6.02 -5.78
C LEU A 50 6.71 6.82 -4.82
N ARG A 51 7.30 7.91 -5.31
CA ARG A 51 8.13 8.80 -4.50
C ARG A 51 7.34 9.46 -3.38
N ALA A 52 6.15 9.97 -3.69
CA ALA A 52 5.29 10.62 -2.71
C ALA A 52 4.91 9.65 -1.59
N HIS A 53 4.47 8.44 -1.94
CA HIS A 53 4.11 7.42 -0.96
C HIS A 53 5.32 6.99 -0.11
N ALA A 54 6.46 6.68 -0.73
CA ALA A 54 7.65 6.23 -0.01
C ALA A 54 8.27 7.31 0.90
N LYS A 55 8.12 8.59 0.55
CA LYS A 55 8.65 9.74 1.34
C LYS A 55 7.65 10.29 2.35
N ALA A 56 6.39 9.89 2.28
CA ALA A 56 5.40 10.33 3.25
C ALA A 56 5.79 9.87 4.67
N PRO A 57 5.50 10.65 5.72
CA PRO A 57 5.69 10.20 7.10
C PRO A 57 5.03 8.84 7.32
N GLY A 58 5.75 7.89 7.94
CA GLY A 58 5.24 6.53 8.13
C GLY A 58 5.12 5.69 6.85
N ARG A 59 5.48 6.22 5.67
CA ARG A 59 5.12 5.66 4.35
C ARG A 59 3.62 5.55 4.15
N GLU A 60 2.88 6.49 4.73
CA GLU A 60 1.42 6.50 4.70
C GLU A 60 0.91 7.47 3.63
N ILE A 61 -0.06 7.05 2.81
CA ILE A 61 -0.68 7.95 1.84
C ILE A 61 -2.15 7.61 1.62
N THR A 62 -2.96 8.63 1.30
CA THR A 62 -4.34 8.43 0.87
C THR A 62 -4.51 8.44 -0.65
N GLY A 63 -5.63 7.90 -1.14
CA GLY A 63 -6.02 8.03 -2.54
C GLY A 63 -6.11 9.49 -2.99
N ASN A 64 -6.62 10.38 -2.14
CA ASN A 64 -6.64 11.82 -2.43
C ASN A 64 -5.23 12.43 -2.54
N GLN A 65 -4.31 12.07 -1.63
CA GLN A 65 -2.92 12.55 -1.68
C GLN A 65 -2.18 12.03 -2.92
N LEU A 66 -2.45 10.77 -3.31
CA LEU A 66 -1.97 10.19 -4.57
C LEU A 66 -2.46 10.97 -5.79
N ALA A 67 -3.74 11.36 -5.83
CA ALA A 67 -4.28 12.17 -6.92
C ALA A 67 -3.62 13.56 -6.98
N ASN A 68 -3.49 14.22 -5.83
CA ASN A 68 -2.90 15.56 -5.73
C ASN A 68 -1.43 15.60 -6.18
N THR A 69 -0.68 14.53 -5.91
CA THR A 69 0.73 14.39 -6.34
C THR A 69 0.92 14.60 -7.84
N ILE A 70 -0.09 14.24 -8.64
CA ILE A 70 -0.05 14.28 -10.10
C ILE A 70 -1.06 15.27 -10.68
N GLY A 71 -1.45 16.29 -9.91
CA GLY A 71 -2.31 17.39 -10.36
C GLY A 71 -3.77 17.00 -10.65
N HIS A 72 -4.24 15.89 -10.07
CA HIS A 72 -5.64 15.46 -10.17
C HIS A 72 -6.34 15.57 -8.81
N PHE A 73 -7.67 15.49 -8.81
CA PHE A 73 -8.50 15.55 -7.60
C PHE A 73 -9.37 14.30 -7.46
N GLY A 74 -9.57 13.84 -6.22
CA GLY A 74 -10.47 12.74 -5.88
C GLY A 74 -9.79 11.39 -5.67
N SER A 75 -10.13 10.74 -4.56
CA SER A 75 -9.54 9.49 -4.08
C SER A 75 -9.62 8.36 -5.10
N ARG A 76 -10.77 8.24 -5.78
CA ARG A 76 -10.99 7.25 -6.84
C ARG A 76 -9.98 7.40 -7.99
N ILE A 77 -9.62 8.62 -8.39
CA ILE A 77 -8.65 8.84 -9.47
C ILE A 77 -7.25 8.41 -9.01
N GLY A 78 -6.84 8.82 -7.80
CA GLY A 78 -5.55 8.44 -7.22
C GLY A 78 -5.41 6.94 -7.06
N ASN A 79 -6.36 6.28 -6.38
CA ASN A 79 -6.38 4.84 -6.19
C ASN A 79 -6.39 4.07 -7.52
N ARG A 80 -7.16 4.52 -8.52
CA ARG A 80 -7.18 3.86 -9.84
C ARG A 80 -5.85 3.96 -10.57
N LYS A 81 -5.22 5.13 -10.58
CA LYS A 81 -3.92 5.31 -11.25
C LYS A 81 -2.82 4.54 -10.51
N TYR A 82 -2.82 4.61 -9.18
CA TYR A 82 -1.85 3.90 -8.36
C TYR A 82 -2.02 2.38 -8.45
N GLY A 83 -3.26 1.88 -8.46
CA GLY A 83 -3.56 0.46 -8.66
C GLY A 83 -3.13 -0.09 -10.01
N LYS A 84 -3.25 0.71 -11.09
CA LYS A 84 -2.71 0.32 -12.40
C LYS A 84 -1.20 0.22 -12.40
N LEU A 85 -0.52 1.15 -11.72
CA LEU A 85 0.93 1.08 -11.54
C LEU A 85 1.32 -0.15 -10.70
N ALA A 86 0.60 -0.42 -9.62
CA ALA A 86 0.80 -1.60 -8.80
C ALA A 86 0.63 -2.89 -9.59
N GLN A 87 -0.41 -2.99 -10.44
CA GLN A 87 -0.62 -4.13 -11.32
C GLN A 87 0.53 -4.32 -12.31
N LYS A 88 1.04 -3.22 -12.89
CA LYS A 88 2.19 -3.25 -13.80
C LYS A 88 3.45 -3.78 -13.10
N ILE A 89 3.71 -3.33 -11.87
CA ILE A 89 4.84 -3.78 -11.06
C ILE A 89 4.67 -5.24 -10.66
N ALA A 90 3.49 -5.62 -10.16
CA ALA A 90 3.18 -6.99 -9.74
C ALA A 90 3.35 -8.00 -10.87
N LEU A 91 2.87 -7.67 -12.08
CA LEU A 91 3.04 -8.52 -13.26
C LEU A 91 4.53 -8.71 -13.60
N ALA A 92 5.31 -7.63 -13.62
CA ALA A 92 6.75 -7.70 -13.90
C ALA A 92 7.57 -8.37 -12.78
N ALA A 93 7.04 -8.36 -11.54
CA ALA A 93 7.59 -9.06 -10.40
C ALA A 93 7.13 -10.53 -10.32
N GLU A 94 6.23 -10.97 -11.20
CA GLU A 94 5.61 -12.31 -11.22
C GLU A 94 4.85 -12.62 -9.91
N LEU A 95 4.22 -11.61 -9.33
CA LEU A 95 3.46 -11.75 -8.09
C LEU A 95 2.01 -12.10 -8.37
N PRO A 96 1.42 -13.04 -7.62
CA PRO A 96 -0.01 -13.27 -7.69
C PRO A 96 -0.75 -12.06 -7.14
N MET A 97 -1.90 -11.75 -7.74
CA MET A 97 -2.79 -10.72 -7.21
C MET A 97 -3.35 -11.15 -5.84
N CYS A 98 -3.55 -10.19 -4.94
CA CYS A 98 -4.23 -10.45 -3.68
C CYS A 98 -5.68 -10.90 -3.94
N LYS A 99 -6.14 -11.96 -3.28
CA LYS A 99 -7.55 -12.37 -3.32
C LYS A 99 -8.33 -11.51 -2.34
N SER A 100 -9.12 -10.58 -2.87
CA SER A 100 -9.91 -9.62 -2.09
C SER A 100 -11.30 -9.43 -2.70
N ASP A 101 -12.22 -8.87 -1.93
CA ASP A 101 -13.57 -8.47 -2.36
C ASP A 101 -13.62 -7.04 -2.96
N VAL A 102 -12.49 -6.35 -3.03
CA VAL A 102 -12.35 -5.04 -3.68
C VAL A 102 -12.06 -5.16 -5.18
N SER A 103 -12.23 -4.06 -5.92
CA SER A 103 -11.91 -4.00 -7.35
C SER A 103 -10.45 -4.35 -7.66
N ASP A 104 -10.18 -4.96 -8.82
CA ASP A 104 -8.85 -5.44 -9.24
C ASP A 104 -7.71 -4.43 -9.07
N TYR A 105 -7.96 -3.14 -9.34
CA TYR A 105 -6.91 -2.14 -9.19
C TYR A 105 -6.56 -1.87 -7.72
N LEU A 106 -7.52 -1.95 -6.79
CA LEU A 106 -7.25 -1.88 -5.35
C LEU A 106 -6.56 -3.17 -4.88
N ALA A 107 -7.01 -4.32 -5.39
CA ALA A 107 -6.37 -5.61 -5.13
C ALA A 107 -4.88 -5.61 -5.51
N ALA A 108 -4.53 -4.88 -6.58
CA ALA A 108 -3.15 -4.70 -7.01
C ALA A 108 -2.32 -3.89 -6.01
N VAL A 109 -2.90 -2.87 -5.37
CA VAL A 109 -2.18 -2.01 -4.42
C VAL A 109 -1.69 -2.82 -3.22
N PHE A 110 -2.40 -3.88 -2.82
CA PHE A 110 -1.93 -4.80 -1.78
C PHE A 110 -0.61 -5.50 -2.10
N THR A 111 -0.17 -5.52 -3.37
CA THR A 111 1.18 -6.00 -3.71
C THR A 111 2.28 -5.00 -3.34
N LEU A 112 1.93 -3.75 -3.01
CA LEU A 112 2.87 -2.68 -2.68
C LEU A 112 2.71 -2.13 -1.26
N ALA A 113 1.52 -2.25 -0.68
CA ALA A 113 1.15 -1.57 0.55
C ALA A 113 0.00 -2.28 1.28
N ASP A 114 0.00 -2.22 2.60
CA ASP A 114 -1.18 -2.57 3.39
C ASP A 114 -2.20 -1.43 3.30
N GLY A 115 -3.49 -1.75 3.36
CA GLY A 115 -4.54 -0.78 3.10
C GLY A 115 -5.78 -0.97 3.94
N GLU A 116 -6.33 0.15 4.40
CA GLU A 116 -7.61 0.20 5.10
C GLU A 116 -8.51 1.24 4.44
N GLN A 117 -9.77 0.86 4.20
CA GLN A 117 -10.75 1.80 3.69
C GLN A 117 -11.14 2.78 4.79
N GLN A 118 -11.05 4.07 4.50
CA GLN A 118 -11.50 5.14 5.38
C GLN A 118 -12.90 5.63 4.96
N ASN A 119 -13.42 6.61 5.69
CA ASN A 119 -14.67 7.29 5.37
C ASN A 119 -14.69 7.75 3.89
N SER A 120 -15.85 7.78 3.25
CA SER A 120 -16.07 8.36 1.89
C SER A 120 -15.27 7.72 0.73
N GLU A 121 -15.12 6.39 0.70
CA GLU A 121 -14.43 5.63 -0.37
C GLU A 121 -12.91 5.88 -0.51
N ASP A 122 -12.31 6.73 0.33
CA ASP A 122 -10.85 6.89 0.33
C ASP A 122 -10.17 5.68 1.00
N TRP A 123 -8.92 5.48 0.64
CA TRP A 123 -8.08 4.41 1.18
C TRP A 123 -6.86 5.03 1.83
N HIS A 124 -6.46 4.46 2.95
CA HIS A 124 -5.20 4.74 3.60
C HIS A 124 -4.25 3.58 3.35
N TRP A 125 -3.10 3.89 2.76
CA TRP A 125 -2.10 2.91 2.35
C TRP A 125 -0.82 3.10 3.14
N VAL A 126 -0.18 1.99 3.51
CA VAL A 126 1.13 1.95 4.16
C VAL A 126 2.07 1.11 3.31
N MET A 127 3.07 1.74 2.66
CA MET A 127 3.97 1.02 1.75
C MET A 127 4.79 -0.04 2.49
N HIS A 128 4.86 -1.23 1.90
CA HIS A 128 5.69 -2.33 2.40
C HIS A 128 7.18 -1.97 2.41
N ASP A 129 7.90 -2.49 3.40
CA ASP A 129 9.33 -2.22 3.57
C ASP A 129 10.13 -2.74 2.37
N GLU A 130 9.76 -3.89 1.82
CA GLU A 130 10.40 -4.49 0.65
C GLU A 130 10.34 -3.57 -0.57
N VAL A 131 9.23 -2.86 -0.73
CA VAL A 131 9.02 -1.93 -1.85
C VAL A 131 9.88 -0.69 -1.67
N VAL A 132 9.94 -0.10 -0.46
CA VAL A 132 10.80 1.06 -0.20
C VAL A 132 12.28 0.72 -0.40
N GLU A 133 12.74 -0.42 0.10
CA GLU A 133 14.11 -0.86 -0.14
C GLU A 133 14.40 -1.09 -1.62
N ALA A 134 13.42 -1.62 -2.38
CA ALA A 134 13.56 -1.77 -3.81
C ALA A 134 13.61 -0.41 -4.55
N LEU A 135 12.79 0.56 -4.15
CA LEU A 135 12.80 1.92 -4.71
C LEU A 135 14.15 2.61 -4.50
N LYS A 136 14.79 2.44 -3.33
CA LYS A 136 16.16 2.92 -3.06
C LYS A 136 17.18 2.25 -3.99
N LYS A 137 17.16 0.92 -4.08
CA LYS A 137 18.07 0.14 -4.98
C LYS A 137 17.85 0.44 -6.47
N ALA A 138 16.65 0.85 -6.85
CA ALA A 138 16.29 1.27 -8.20
C ALA A 138 16.56 2.77 -8.46
N ARG A 139 17.06 3.52 -7.46
CA ARG A 139 17.33 4.97 -7.53
C ARG A 139 16.08 5.80 -7.89
N ILE A 140 14.91 5.36 -7.42
CA ILE A 140 13.66 6.10 -7.55
C ILE A 140 13.52 7.09 -6.38
N VAL A 141 13.90 6.69 -5.17
CA VAL A 141 13.94 7.54 -3.97
C VAL A 141 15.35 7.68 -3.42
#